data_AF-A0A5S4GCE4-F1
#
_entry.id   AF-A0A5S4GCE4-F1
#
_cell.length_a   1.000
_cell.length_b   1.000
_cell.length_c   1.000
_cell.angle_alpha   90.00
_cell.angle_beta   90.00
_cell.angle_gamma   90.00
#
_symmetry.space_group_name_H-M   'P 1'
#
loop_
_entity.id
_entity.type
_entity.pdbx_description
1 polymer ?
#
loop_
_entity_poly.entity_id
_entity_poly.type
_entity_poly.pdbx_seq_one_letter_code
_entity_poly.pdbx_strand_id
1 'polypeptide(L)'
;ALARELGAILARLHTMAPVPDLPDLDPLDALTEYYANFEARPAVELALRWLDGNRPPASGRRTVVHGDFRNGNLMIDETGVRGVLDWELTHLGDPAEDLGWLCTKAWRFNSPHPVGGFGPREELLAGYADAGGTPPTPEELHWWEVYGTLRWLILCRHQAERYLTGSDPSIEYAVLGRKVCEQEHDLLLALGLTAPTTVQDPLETAQNTSTPPHDRPDASTLIDAVGAFLLQAEQPDDRLRFHARVAAAALVIARRELLLGDAHKAAHEKRLRNLDCESDTDLAKAIREGTLDSRMDEVTRAVRDSVVDKLTVANPRHLSLPGA
;
A
#
# COMPACT_ATOMS: atom_id res chain seq x y z
N ALA A 1 10.43 -17.11 -18.74
CA ALA A 1 10.42 -15.86 -17.97
C ALA A 1 9.92 -16.14 -16.56
N LEU A 2 10.45 -15.43 -15.56
CA LEU A 2 10.18 -15.71 -14.14
C LEU A 2 8.69 -15.61 -13.79
N ALA A 3 7.94 -14.66 -14.34
CA ALA A 3 6.49 -14.55 -14.13
C ALA A 3 5.73 -15.85 -14.45
N ARG A 4 6.09 -16.51 -15.56
CA ARG A 4 5.53 -17.81 -15.96
C ARG A 4 5.92 -18.94 -15.01
N GLU A 5 7.14 -18.94 -14.50
CA GLU A 5 7.59 -19.91 -13.50
C GLU A 5 6.81 -19.77 -12.19
N LEU A 6 6.55 -18.54 -11.74
CA LEU A 6 5.73 -18.25 -10.56
C LEU A 6 4.30 -18.77 -10.72
N GLY A 7 3.72 -18.61 -11.91
CA GLY A 7 2.41 -19.19 -12.23
C GLY A 7 2.41 -20.70 -12.09
N ALA A 8 3.44 -21.37 -12.61
CA ALA A 8 3.58 -22.82 -12.50
C ALA A 8 3.82 -23.31 -11.06
N ILE A 9 4.48 -22.51 -10.21
CA ILE A 9 4.64 -22.80 -8.77
C ILE A 9 3.30 -22.71 -8.06
N LEU A 10 2.56 -21.62 -8.25
CA LEU A 10 1.25 -21.43 -7.63
C LEU A 10 0.26 -22.50 -8.08
N ALA A 11 0.27 -22.91 -9.35
CA ALA A 11 -0.59 -23.99 -9.82
C ALA A 11 -0.30 -25.32 -9.10
N ARG A 12 0.99 -25.66 -8.90
CA ARG A 12 1.38 -26.87 -8.14
C ARG A 12 0.96 -26.79 -6.67
N LEU A 13 1.06 -25.61 -6.07
CA LEU A 13 0.57 -25.37 -4.71
C LEU A 13 -0.95 -25.57 -4.67
N HIS A 14 -1.71 -24.89 -5.53
CA HIS A 14 -3.17 -24.89 -5.48
C HIS A 14 -3.80 -26.21 -5.92
N THR A 15 -3.03 -27.11 -6.55
CA THR A 15 -3.48 -28.46 -6.96
C THR A 15 -3.00 -29.56 -6.01
N MET A 16 -2.33 -29.21 -4.90
CA MET A 16 -1.85 -30.19 -3.94
C MET A 16 -3.01 -30.92 -3.23
N ALA A 17 -2.69 -32.07 -2.63
CA ALA A 17 -3.65 -32.79 -1.80
C ALA A 17 -4.10 -31.91 -0.61
N PRO A 18 -5.35 -32.04 -0.14
CA PRO A 18 -5.86 -31.27 0.99
C PRO A 18 -4.95 -31.37 2.21
N VAL A 19 -4.70 -30.23 2.86
CA VAL A 19 -3.97 -30.14 4.12
C VAL A 19 -4.99 -29.94 5.24
N PRO A 20 -5.04 -30.83 6.25
CA PRO A 20 -6.01 -30.70 7.35
C PRO A 20 -5.69 -29.49 8.23
N ASP A 21 -6.71 -29.03 8.98
CA ASP A 21 -6.59 -28.04 10.05
C ASP A 21 -6.08 -26.65 9.64
N LEU A 22 -6.15 -26.32 8.34
CA LEU A 22 -5.91 -24.96 7.88
C LEU A 22 -7.10 -24.04 8.18
N PRO A 23 -6.86 -22.76 8.55
CA PRO A 23 -7.92 -21.77 8.70
C PRO A 23 -8.76 -21.66 7.42
N ASP A 24 -10.06 -21.48 7.56
CA ASP A 24 -11.01 -21.35 6.45
C ASP A 24 -12.02 -20.25 6.78
N LEU A 25 -11.59 -19.01 6.61
CA LEU A 25 -12.39 -17.81 6.89
C LEU A 25 -12.70 -17.08 5.59
N ASP A 26 -13.76 -16.27 5.61
CA ASP A 26 -13.96 -15.32 4.52
C ASP A 26 -12.90 -14.20 4.64
N PRO A 27 -12.08 -13.98 3.59
CA PRO A 27 -10.95 -13.06 3.68
C PRO A 27 -11.39 -11.60 3.84
N LEU A 28 -12.49 -11.18 3.22
CA LEU A 28 -12.97 -9.80 3.34
C LEU A 28 -13.61 -9.56 4.70
N ASP A 29 -14.38 -10.52 5.22
CA ASP A 29 -14.99 -10.40 6.55
C ASP A 29 -13.91 -10.32 7.62
N ALA A 30 -12.92 -11.22 7.59
CA ALA A 30 -11.80 -11.23 8.53
C ALA A 30 -10.99 -9.93 8.46
N LEU A 31 -10.74 -9.41 7.25
CA LEU A 31 -10.03 -8.15 7.07
C LEU A 31 -10.84 -6.95 7.58
N THR A 32 -12.16 -6.95 7.37
CA THR A 32 -13.08 -5.90 7.84
C THR A 32 -13.17 -5.88 9.37
N GLU A 33 -13.28 -7.05 10.00
CA GLU A 33 -13.26 -7.19 11.46
C GLU A 33 -11.93 -6.70 12.03
N TYR A 34 -10.81 -7.07 11.41
CA TYR A 34 -9.50 -6.60 11.85
C TYR A 34 -9.35 -5.09 11.70
N TYR A 35 -9.86 -4.52 10.60
CA TYR A 35 -9.85 -3.09 10.33
C TYR A 35 -10.65 -2.28 11.36
N ALA A 36 -11.71 -2.84 11.94
CA ALA A 36 -12.54 -2.17 12.94
C ALA A 36 -11.78 -1.77 14.22
N ASN A 37 -10.57 -2.30 14.44
CA ASN A 37 -9.69 -1.92 15.55
C ASN A 37 -8.94 -0.58 15.32
N PHE A 38 -9.06 0.03 14.15
CA PHE A 38 -8.38 1.27 13.80
C PHE A 38 -9.37 2.41 13.54
N GLU A 39 -8.88 3.66 13.61
CA GLU A 39 -9.64 4.82 13.16
C GLU A 39 -10.02 4.70 11.68
N ALA A 40 -11.28 4.99 11.38
CA ALA A 40 -11.84 4.82 10.05
C ALA A 40 -11.25 5.82 9.04
N ARG A 41 -11.10 5.39 7.78
CA ARG A 41 -10.43 6.13 6.71
C ARG A 41 -11.32 6.14 5.47
N PRO A 42 -11.63 7.32 4.90
CA PRO A 42 -12.50 7.41 3.73
C PRO A 42 -12.08 6.53 2.54
N ALA A 43 -10.78 6.45 2.23
CA ALA A 43 -10.28 5.62 1.13
C ALA A 43 -10.48 4.11 1.37
N VAL A 44 -10.41 3.66 2.63
CA VAL A 44 -10.66 2.26 2.99
C VAL A 44 -12.13 1.93 2.85
N GLU A 45 -13.03 2.82 3.28
CA GLU A 45 -14.48 2.60 3.15
C GLU A 45 -14.95 2.56 1.68
N LEU A 46 -14.35 3.37 0.81
CA LEU A 46 -14.58 3.27 -0.65
C LEU A 46 -14.15 1.89 -1.18
N ALA A 47 -12.99 1.39 -0.75
CA ALA A 47 -12.49 0.09 -1.16
C ALA A 47 -13.33 -1.06 -0.62
N LEU A 48 -13.71 -1.04 0.67
CA LEU A 48 -14.56 -2.05 1.29
C LEU A 48 -15.93 -2.13 0.60
N ARG A 49 -16.57 -0.98 0.34
CA ARG A 49 -17.84 -0.95 -0.40
C ARG A 49 -17.70 -1.50 -1.82
N TRP A 50 -16.62 -1.17 -2.52
CA TRP A 50 -16.37 -1.71 -3.84
C TRP A 50 -16.13 -3.23 -3.80
N LEU A 51 -15.32 -3.72 -2.85
CA LEU A 51 -15.01 -5.14 -2.70
C LEU A 51 -16.27 -5.96 -2.40
N ASP A 52 -17.12 -5.46 -1.49
CA ASP A 52 -18.39 -6.11 -1.17
C ASP A 52 -19.35 -6.13 -2.37
N GLY A 53 -19.51 -4.99 -3.06
CA GLY A 53 -20.41 -4.87 -4.21
C GLY A 53 -19.94 -5.54 -5.50
N ASN A 54 -18.64 -5.87 -5.62
CA ASN A 54 -18.04 -6.45 -6.83
C ASN A 54 -17.42 -7.84 -6.57
N ARG A 55 -17.81 -8.50 -5.48
CA ARG A 55 -17.31 -9.84 -5.14
C ARG A 55 -17.55 -10.82 -6.31
N PRO A 56 -16.52 -11.52 -6.80
CA PRO A 56 -16.70 -12.53 -7.83
C PRO A 56 -17.61 -13.66 -7.34
N PRO A 57 -18.33 -14.34 -8.25
CA PRO A 57 -19.03 -15.57 -7.90
C PRO A 57 -18.07 -16.54 -7.23
N ALA A 58 -18.52 -17.21 -6.17
CA ALA A 58 -17.69 -18.20 -5.49
C ALA A 58 -17.18 -19.22 -6.51
N SER A 59 -15.85 -19.33 -6.66
CA SER A 59 -15.26 -20.23 -7.65
C SER A 59 -15.51 -21.71 -7.32
N GLY A 60 -16.01 -22.00 -6.10
CA GLY A 60 -16.23 -23.36 -5.59
C GLY A 60 -14.93 -24.10 -5.27
N ARG A 61 -13.77 -23.46 -5.51
CA ARG A 61 -12.45 -24.01 -5.25
C ARG A 61 -11.99 -23.53 -3.89
N ARG A 62 -11.64 -24.48 -3.03
CA ARG A 62 -10.92 -24.23 -1.78
C ARG A 62 -9.61 -24.99 -1.84
N THR A 63 -8.51 -24.25 -1.99
CA THR A 63 -7.16 -24.80 -2.12
C THR A 63 -6.28 -24.29 -1.01
N VAL A 64 -5.12 -24.90 -0.82
CA VAL A 64 -4.08 -24.32 0.03
C VAL A 64 -3.61 -23.02 -0.63
N VAL A 65 -3.73 -21.90 0.07
CA VAL A 65 -3.26 -20.57 -0.33
C VAL A 65 -2.08 -20.23 0.58
N HIS A 66 -0.97 -19.78 0.01
CA HIS A 66 0.22 -19.37 0.75
C HIS A 66 -0.06 -18.15 1.64
N GLY A 67 -0.84 -17.20 1.14
CA GLY A 67 -1.28 -16.00 1.86
C GLY A 67 -0.28 -14.85 1.76
N ASP A 68 1.03 -15.12 1.73
CA ASP A 68 2.08 -14.13 1.45
C ASP A 68 3.01 -14.48 0.27
N PHE A 69 2.46 -14.99 -0.85
CA PHE A 69 3.27 -15.30 -2.03
C PHE A 69 3.74 -14.03 -2.77
N ARG A 70 4.91 -13.51 -2.40
CA ARG A 70 5.51 -12.31 -3.00
C ARG A 70 7.01 -12.45 -3.15
N ASN A 71 7.62 -11.56 -3.92
CA ASN A 71 9.06 -11.58 -4.23
C ASN A 71 10.00 -11.66 -3.02
N GLY A 72 9.68 -11.03 -1.89
CA GLY A 72 10.52 -11.09 -0.69
C GLY A 72 10.46 -12.43 0.05
N ASN A 73 9.59 -13.35 -0.36
CA ASN A 73 9.47 -14.71 0.19
C ASN A 73 9.93 -15.78 -0.81
N LEU A 74 10.64 -15.38 -1.87
CA LEU A 74 11.18 -16.29 -2.87
C LEU A 74 12.71 -16.35 -2.77
N MET A 75 13.25 -17.57 -2.73
CA MET A 75 14.67 -17.82 -2.96
C MET A 75 14.88 -18.05 -4.45
N ILE A 76 15.70 -17.24 -5.11
CA ILE A 76 15.92 -17.27 -6.55
C ILE A 76 17.43 -17.34 -6.83
N ASP A 77 17.83 -18.23 -7.73
CA ASP A 77 19.20 -18.30 -8.28
C ASP A 77 19.19 -18.09 -9.81
N GLU A 78 20.34 -18.29 -10.47
CA GLU A 78 20.51 -18.08 -11.91
C GLU A 78 19.61 -18.97 -12.78
N THR A 79 19.00 -20.01 -12.21
CA THR A 79 18.17 -20.96 -12.93
C THR A 79 16.67 -20.86 -12.62
N GLY A 80 16.28 -20.03 -11.65
CA GLY A 80 14.88 -19.82 -11.25
C GLY A 80 14.65 -19.91 -9.75
N VAL A 81 13.41 -20.19 -9.37
CA VAL A 81 12.96 -20.25 -7.97
C VAL A 81 13.39 -21.57 -7.34
N ARG A 82 14.02 -21.47 -6.16
CA ARG A 82 14.54 -22.60 -5.36
C ARG A 82 13.72 -22.90 -4.12
N GLY A 83 13.03 -21.90 -3.61
CA GLY A 83 12.26 -22.03 -2.38
C GLY A 83 11.20 -20.96 -2.27
N VAL A 84 10.09 -21.34 -1.67
CA VAL A 84 9.03 -20.44 -1.22
C VAL A 84 9.07 -20.47 0.31
N LEU A 85 9.22 -19.31 0.92
CA LEU A 85 9.42 -19.11 2.34
C LEU A 85 8.15 -18.55 2.99
N ASP A 86 8.12 -18.56 4.32
CA ASP A 86 7.14 -17.82 5.13
C ASP A 86 5.69 -18.28 4.97
N TRP A 87 5.43 -19.51 5.43
CA TRP A 87 4.14 -20.20 5.32
C TRP A 87 3.19 -19.91 6.50
N GLU A 88 3.47 -18.92 7.35
CA GLU A 88 2.71 -18.69 8.58
C GLU A 88 1.27 -18.19 8.34
N LEU A 89 1.00 -17.63 7.15
CA LEU A 89 -0.31 -17.15 6.73
C LEU A 89 -1.07 -18.15 5.84
N THR A 90 -0.61 -19.40 5.79
CA THR A 90 -1.24 -20.45 4.97
C THR A 90 -2.65 -20.76 5.46
N HIS A 91 -3.60 -20.81 4.53
CA HIS A 91 -5.01 -21.08 4.84
C HIS A 91 -5.72 -21.73 3.64
N LEU A 92 -6.98 -22.12 3.81
CA LEU A 92 -7.87 -22.54 2.73
C LEU A 92 -8.57 -21.32 2.13
N GLY A 93 -8.44 -21.14 0.83
CA GLY A 93 -8.98 -19.96 0.15
C GLY A 93 -9.18 -20.17 -1.34
N ASP A 94 -9.54 -19.09 -2.03
CA ASP A 94 -9.57 -19.07 -3.49
C ASP A 94 -8.13 -18.96 -4.01
N PRO A 95 -7.69 -19.81 -4.95
CA PRO A 95 -6.35 -19.75 -5.52
C PRO A 95 -6.01 -18.41 -6.19
N ALA A 96 -7.01 -17.62 -6.59
CA ALA A 96 -6.78 -16.30 -7.17
C ALA A 96 -6.23 -15.29 -6.16
N GLU A 97 -6.33 -15.56 -4.85
CA GLU A 97 -5.75 -14.73 -3.80
C GLU A 97 -4.25 -14.57 -3.95
N ASP A 98 -3.49 -15.67 -4.06
CA ASP A 98 -2.03 -15.60 -4.20
C ASP A 98 -1.61 -14.93 -5.52
N LEU A 99 -2.38 -15.14 -6.60
CA LEU A 99 -2.14 -14.50 -7.90
C LEU A 99 -2.34 -12.98 -7.83
N GLY A 100 -3.44 -12.54 -7.20
CA GLY A 100 -3.74 -11.12 -7.00
C GLY A 100 -2.79 -10.46 -5.99
N TRP A 101 -2.42 -11.17 -4.92
CA TRP A 101 -1.42 -10.71 -3.97
C TRP A 101 -0.11 -10.41 -4.69
N LEU A 102 0.44 -11.37 -5.44
CA LEU A 102 1.67 -11.19 -6.20
C LEU A 102 1.61 -10.02 -7.21
N CYS A 103 0.41 -9.69 -7.71
CA CYS A 103 0.19 -8.59 -8.66
C CYS A 103 -0.02 -7.21 -7.99
N THR A 104 -0.10 -7.16 -6.65
CA THR A 104 -0.25 -5.92 -5.88
C THR A 104 0.93 -4.98 -6.15
N LYS A 105 0.66 -3.66 -6.31
CA LYS A 105 1.69 -2.67 -6.69
C LYS A 105 2.86 -2.61 -5.70
N ALA A 106 2.61 -2.86 -4.42
CA ALA A 106 3.62 -2.91 -3.36
C ALA A 106 4.79 -3.87 -3.67
N TRP A 107 4.54 -4.96 -4.42
CA TRP A 107 5.57 -5.96 -4.73
C TRP A 107 6.33 -5.70 -6.02
N ARG A 108 6.07 -4.57 -6.71
CA ARG A 108 6.72 -4.29 -7.99
C ARG A 108 8.08 -3.60 -7.85
N PHE A 109 8.37 -2.99 -6.70
CA PHE A 109 9.65 -2.29 -6.43
C PHE A 109 10.09 -1.35 -7.57
N ASN A 110 9.21 -0.43 -7.96
CA ASN A 110 9.37 0.51 -9.08
C ASN A 110 9.43 -0.10 -10.49
N SER A 111 9.32 -1.42 -10.63
CA SER A 111 9.16 -2.05 -11.94
C SER A 111 7.78 -1.73 -12.54
N PRO A 112 7.67 -1.48 -13.86
CA PRO A 112 6.39 -1.35 -14.53
C PRO A 112 5.66 -2.69 -14.66
N HIS A 113 6.34 -3.82 -14.40
CA HIS A 113 5.78 -5.14 -14.57
C HIS A 113 4.87 -5.54 -13.40
N PRO A 114 3.64 -6.00 -13.67
CA PRO A 114 2.65 -6.25 -12.62
C PRO A 114 2.96 -7.42 -11.70
N VAL A 115 3.61 -8.48 -12.21
CA VAL A 115 3.83 -9.73 -11.46
C VAL A 115 5.09 -9.61 -10.61
N GLY A 116 4.98 -9.11 -9.38
CA GLY A 116 6.14 -8.93 -8.47
C GLY A 116 7.31 -8.12 -9.05
N GLY A 117 7.07 -7.36 -10.13
CA GLY A 117 8.09 -6.66 -10.90
C GLY A 117 8.81 -7.48 -11.99
N PHE A 118 8.41 -8.73 -12.24
CA PHE A 118 9.13 -9.68 -13.10
C PHE A 118 8.58 -9.87 -14.51
N GLY A 119 7.30 -9.58 -14.74
CA GLY A 119 6.69 -9.75 -16.06
C GLY A 119 5.21 -9.38 -16.13
N PRO A 120 4.60 -9.54 -17.31
CA PRO A 120 3.18 -9.25 -17.55
C PRO A 120 2.28 -10.33 -16.93
N ARG A 121 1.01 -10.01 -16.67
CA ARG A 121 0.04 -10.93 -16.03
C ARG A 121 -0.23 -12.14 -16.89
N GLU A 122 -0.20 -11.95 -18.20
CA GLU A 122 -0.42 -12.96 -19.23
C GLU A 122 0.57 -14.11 -19.09
N GLU A 123 1.84 -13.82 -18.76
CA GLU A 123 2.85 -14.87 -18.53
C GLU A 123 2.57 -15.65 -17.25
N LEU A 124 2.18 -14.97 -16.17
CA LEU A 124 1.78 -15.59 -14.90
C LEU A 124 0.59 -16.54 -15.11
N LEU A 125 -0.48 -16.05 -15.72
CA LEU A 125 -1.70 -16.82 -15.95
C LEU A 125 -1.48 -17.98 -16.92
N ALA A 126 -0.66 -17.79 -17.97
CA ALA A 126 -0.29 -18.87 -18.86
C ALA A 126 0.53 -19.96 -18.13
N GLY A 127 1.52 -19.58 -17.31
CA GLY A 127 2.27 -20.52 -16.49
C GLY A 127 1.41 -21.28 -15.49
N TYR A 128 0.42 -20.60 -14.91
CA TYR A 128 -0.57 -21.19 -14.04
C TYR A 128 -1.44 -22.23 -14.76
N ALA A 129 -1.93 -21.90 -15.95
CA ALA A 129 -2.72 -22.82 -16.77
C ALA A 129 -1.94 -24.06 -17.19
N ASP A 130 -0.72 -23.87 -17.72
CA ASP A 130 0.10 -24.95 -18.28
C ASP A 130 0.55 -25.96 -17.21
N ALA A 131 0.58 -25.55 -15.94
CA ALA A 131 0.88 -26.42 -14.81
C ALA A 131 -0.37 -27.05 -14.16
N GLY A 132 -1.55 -26.93 -14.77
CA GLY A 132 -2.79 -27.57 -14.35
C GLY A 132 -3.71 -26.72 -13.48
N GLY A 133 -3.37 -25.45 -13.23
CA GLY A 133 -4.25 -24.49 -12.59
C GLY A 133 -5.36 -24.01 -13.53
N THR A 134 -6.46 -23.52 -12.97
CA THR A 134 -7.50 -22.80 -13.74
C THR A 134 -7.36 -21.29 -13.48
N PRO A 135 -6.83 -20.50 -14.43
CA PRO A 135 -6.60 -19.08 -14.20
C PRO A 135 -7.90 -18.32 -13.89
N PRO A 136 -7.87 -17.32 -13.00
CA PRO A 136 -8.99 -16.40 -12.83
C PRO A 136 -9.21 -15.57 -14.11
N THR A 137 -10.44 -15.11 -14.28
CA THR A 137 -10.79 -14.03 -15.21
C THR A 137 -10.07 -12.73 -14.84
N PRO A 138 -9.92 -11.78 -15.79
CA PRO A 138 -9.38 -10.45 -15.48
C PRO A 138 -10.10 -9.74 -14.34
N GLU A 139 -11.44 -9.87 -14.27
CA GLU A 139 -12.28 -9.26 -13.24
C GLU A 139 -12.04 -9.89 -11.86
N GLU A 140 -11.95 -11.22 -11.79
CA GLU A 140 -11.60 -11.95 -10.56
C GLU A 140 -10.21 -11.55 -10.06
N LEU A 141 -9.21 -11.54 -10.95
CA LEU A 141 -7.84 -11.14 -10.59
C LEU A 141 -7.81 -9.69 -10.11
N HIS A 142 -8.54 -8.80 -10.78
CA HIS A 142 -8.63 -7.40 -10.39
C HIS A 142 -9.22 -7.22 -8.99
N TRP A 143 -10.27 -7.97 -8.66
CA TRP A 143 -10.84 -7.96 -7.31
C TRP A 143 -9.80 -8.36 -6.25
N TRP A 144 -9.03 -9.43 -6.52
CA TRP A 144 -7.98 -9.89 -5.62
C TRP A 144 -6.79 -8.91 -5.52
N GLU A 145 -6.48 -8.15 -6.57
CA GLU A 145 -5.51 -7.06 -6.51
C GLU A 145 -5.98 -5.89 -5.63
N VAL A 146 -7.27 -5.51 -5.73
CA VAL A 146 -7.86 -4.49 -4.85
C VAL A 146 -7.85 -4.98 -3.40
N TYR A 147 -8.27 -6.22 -3.16
CA TYR A 147 -8.23 -6.85 -1.83
C TYR A 147 -6.79 -6.89 -1.29
N GLY A 148 -5.81 -7.33 -2.09
CA GLY A 148 -4.40 -7.38 -1.70
C GLY A 148 -3.85 -5.99 -1.36
N THR A 149 -4.20 -4.97 -2.15
CA THR A 149 -3.80 -3.58 -1.86
C THR A 149 -4.41 -3.08 -0.54
N LEU A 150 -5.69 -3.39 -0.29
CA LEU A 150 -6.35 -3.03 0.97
C LEU A 150 -5.75 -3.77 2.17
N ARG A 151 -5.50 -5.07 2.02
CA ARG A 151 -4.86 -5.88 3.06
C ARG A 151 -3.50 -5.31 3.43
N TRP A 152 -2.68 -4.95 2.44
CA TRP A 152 -1.37 -4.36 2.70
C TRP A 152 -1.46 -2.98 3.37
N LEU A 153 -2.45 -2.15 3.00
CA LEU A 153 -2.73 -0.89 3.70
C LEU A 153 -2.97 -1.12 5.20
N ILE A 154 -3.84 -2.08 5.53
CA ILE A 154 -4.21 -2.38 6.92
C ILE A 154 -3.03 -2.97 7.70
N LEU A 155 -2.19 -3.80 7.06
CA LEU A 155 -0.95 -4.29 7.67
C LEU A 155 0.06 -3.16 7.94
N CYS A 156 0.23 -2.24 6.99
CA CYS A 156 1.05 -1.04 7.20
C CYS A 156 0.52 -0.19 8.37
N ARG A 157 -0.81 -0.07 8.49
CA ARG A 157 -1.45 0.63 9.61
C ARG A 157 -1.16 -0.06 10.94
N HIS A 158 -1.28 -1.38 11.02
CA HIS A 158 -0.98 -2.14 12.24
C HIS A 158 0.47 -1.93 12.71
N GLN A 159 1.43 -2.03 11.78
CA GLN A 159 2.84 -1.85 12.09
C GLN A 159 3.14 -0.43 12.58
N ALA A 160 2.49 0.59 12.02
CA ALA A 160 2.58 1.95 12.50
C ALA A 160 2.01 2.12 13.93
N GLU A 161 0.87 1.48 14.23
CA GLU A 161 0.28 1.53 15.57
C GLU A 161 1.20 0.94 16.64
N ARG A 162 1.94 -0.13 16.34
CA ARG A 162 2.95 -0.70 17.27
C ARG A 162 3.99 0.33 17.72
N TYR A 163 4.37 1.25 16.83
CA TYR A 163 5.27 2.36 17.17
C TYR A 163 4.55 3.43 18.00
N LEU A 164 3.35 3.84 17.58
CA LEU A 164 2.58 4.90 18.24
C LEU A 164 2.16 4.55 19.67
N THR A 165 1.89 3.28 19.94
CA THR A 165 1.57 2.78 21.30
C THR A 165 2.82 2.53 22.15
N GLY A 166 4.02 2.69 21.59
CA GLY A 166 5.29 2.40 22.25
C GLY A 166 5.58 0.90 22.44
N SER A 167 4.81 0.02 21.81
CA SER A 167 5.03 -1.43 21.86
C SER A 167 6.30 -1.85 21.12
N ASP A 168 6.72 -1.09 20.11
CA ASP A 168 7.93 -1.33 19.33
C ASP A 168 8.62 -0.01 18.94
N PRO A 169 9.86 0.26 19.38
CA PRO A 169 10.54 1.53 19.12
C PRO A 169 11.18 1.65 17.73
N SER A 170 10.89 0.73 16.79
CA SER A 170 11.49 0.71 15.46
C SER A 170 11.22 2.00 14.66
N ILE A 171 12.30 2.66 14.21
CA ILE A 171 12.21 3.83 13.32
C ILE A 171 11.55 3.49 11.97
N GLU A 172 11.68 2.24 11.52
CA GLU A 172 11.05 1.78 10.29
C GLU A 172 9.53 1.82 10.42
N TYR A 173 8.99 1.38 11.57
CA TYR A 173 7.56 1.40 11.85
C TYR A 173 7.03 2.82 12.02
N ALA A 174 7.83 3.72 12.61
CA ALA A 174 7.53 5.14 12.66
C ALA A 174 7.33 5.74 11.26
N VAL A 175 8.26 5.45 10.34
CA VAL A 175 8.20 5.95 8.95
C VAL A 175 7.10 5.25 8.16
N LEU A 176 6.83 3.97 8.42
CA LEU A 176 5.79 3.20 7.74
C LEU A 176 4.39 3.80 7.94
N GLY A 177 4.12 4.42 9.10
CA GLY A 177 2.88 5.18 9.33
C GLY A 177 2.65 6.31 8.32
N ARG A 178 3.72 6.90 7.78
CA ARG A 178 3.64 7.92 6.73
C ARG A 178 3.42 7.34 5.33
N LYS A 179 3.62 6.02 5.15
CA LYS A 179 3.43 5.31 3.89
C LYS A 179 2.04 4.71 3.70
N VAL A 180 1.16 4.76 4.71
CA VAL A 180 -0.24 4.33 4.56
C VAL A 180 -0.92 5.04 3.38
N CYS A 181 -0.58 6.31 3.11
CA CYS A 181 -1.12 7.07 1.98
C CYS A 181 -0.64 6.59 0.60
N GLU A 182 0.49 5.88 0.51
CA GLU A 182 0.90 5.20 -0.73
C GLU A 182 -0.13 4.13 -1.10
N GLN A 183 -0.62 3.38 -0.11
CA GLN A 183 -1.61 2.33 -0.33
C GLN A 183 -3.02 2.88 -0.53
N GLU A 184 -3.37 4.01 0.12
CA GLU A 184 -4.63 4.71 -0.18
C GLU A 184 -4.66 5.17 -1.65
N HIS A 185 -3.54 5.68 -2.17
CA HIS A 185 -3.45 6.06 -3.59
C HIS A 185 -3.52 4.85 -4.52
N ASP A 186 -2.81 3.76 -4.17
CA ASP A 186 -2.82 2.53 -4.96
C ASP A 186 -4.22 1.89 -5.01
N LEU A 187 -4.99 1.98 -3.91
CA LEU A 187 -6.41 1.62 -3.91
C LEU A 187 -7.22 2.50 -4.85
N LEU A 188 -7.09 3.83 -4.77
CA LEU A 188 -7.81 4.73 -5.66
C LEU A 188 -7.45 4.49 -7.13
N LEU A 189 -6.19 4.13 -7.44
CA LEU A 189 -5.77 3.75 -8.79
C LEU A 189 -6.44 2.45 -9.22
N ALA A 190 -6.41 1.42 -8.38
CA ALA A 190 -7.02 0.13 -8.67
C ALA A 190 -8.53 0.28 -8.90
N LEU A 191 -9.22 1.10 -8.09
CA LEU A 191 -10.65 1.37 -8.24
C LEU A 191 -11.01 2.28 -9.44
N GLY A 192 -10.02 2.79 -10.19
CA GLY A 192 -10.26 3.75 -11.27
C GLY A 192 -10.71 5.13 -10.77
N LEU A 193 -10.55 5.41 -9.48
CA LEU A 193 -10.95 6.64 -8.81
C LEU A 193 -9.86 7.73 -8.85
N THR A 194 -8.68 7.44 -9.40
CA THR A 194 -7.64 8.43 -9.68
C THR A 194 -6.79 8.00 -10.88
N ALA A 195 -5.97 8.92 -11.38
CA ALA A 195 -4.97 8.64 -12.40
C ALA A 195 -3.57 9.01 -11.89
N PRO A 196 -2.51 8.37 -12.42
CA PRO A 196 -1.14 8.77 -12.13
C PRO A 196 -0.91 10.23 -12.50
N THR A 197 -0.23 10.96 -11.64
CA THR A 197 0.06 12.39 -11.81
C THR A 197 1.48 12.70 -11.37
N THR A 198 2.18 13.56 -12.10
CA THR A 198 3.49 14.06 -11.69
C THR A 198 3.31 15.32 -10.86
N VAL A 199 3.84 15.31 -9.65
CA VAL A 199 3.92 16.49 -8.77
C VAL A 199 5.39 16.86 -8.60
N GLN A 200 5.72 18.13 -8.83
CA GLN A 200 7.06 18.64 -8.55
C GLN A 200 7.31 18.58 -7.04
N ASP A 201 8.50 18.14 -6.62
CA ASP A 201 8.84 18.10 -5.20
C ASP A 201 8.80 19.54 -4.63
N PRO A 202 7.95 19.81 -3.61
CA PRO A 202 7.84 21.14 -3.02
C PRO A 202 9.17 21.71 -2.52
N LEU A 203 10.11 20.85 -2.13
CA LEU A 203 11.43 21.28 -1.66
C LEU A 203 12.33 21.84 -2.77
N GLU A 204 12.07 21.53 -4.05
CA GLU A 204 12.85 22.06 -5.18
C GLU A 204 12.57 23.53 -5.45
N THR A 205 11.38 24.02 -5.08
CA THR A 205 10.94 25.41 -5.32
C THR A 205 10.86 26.22 -4.04
N ALA A 206 11.07 25.59 -2.89
CA ALA A 206 10.99 26.23 -1.58
C ALA A 206 12.04 27.34 -1.46
N GLN A 207 11.58 28.59 -1.34
CA GLN A 207 12.42 29.72 -0.95
C GLN A 207 12.26 29.95 0.56
N ASN A 208 13.37 30.00 1.30
CA ASN A 208 13.37 30.42 2.70
C ASN A 208 13.08 31.93 2.77
N THR A 209 11.80 32.31 2.82
CA THR A 209 11.36 33.71 2.81
C THR A 209 11.03 34.27 4.19
N SER A 210 10.85 33.40 5.19
CA SER A 210 10.55 33.83 6.57
C SER A 210 11.84 34.06 7.36
N THR A 211 11.95 35.18 8.08
CA THR A 211 12.97 35.36 9.12
C THR A 211 12.31 35.06 10.46
N PRO A 212 12.50 33.86 11.03
CA PRO A 212 11.88 33.50 12.30
C PRO A 212 12.41 34.40 13.43
N PRO A 213 11.68 34.49 14.56
CA PRO A 213 12.13 35.26 15.73
C PRO A 213 13.34 34.63 16.47
N HIS A 214 13.81 33.47 15.99
CA HIS A 214 14.92 32.71 16.56
C HIS A 214 16.22 32.92 15.78
N ASP A 215 17.35 32.56 16.39
CA ASP A 215 18.67 32.63 15.75
C ASP A 215 18.76 31.74 14.50
N ARG A 216 19.73 32.05 13.63
CA ARG A 216 20.02 31.27 12.41
C ARG A 216 21.09 30.20 12.69
N PRO A 217 21.05 29.03 12.01
CA PRO A 217 20.08 28.62 10.97
C PRO A 217 18.70 28.25 11.54
N ASP A 218 17.67 28.31 10.70
CA ASP A 218 16.30 27.93 11.08
C ASP A 218 16.10 26.41 11.16
N ALA A 219 14.98 25.97 11.74
CA ALA A 219 14.67 24.54 11.94
C ALA A 219 14.70 23.75 10.62
N SER A 220 14.13 24.33 9.58
CA SER A 220 14.24 23.97 8.17
C SER A 220 15.66 23.58 7.74
N THR A 221 16.62 24.51 7.90
CA THR A 221 18.02 24.30 7.53
C THR A 221 18.71 23.26 8.42
N LEU A 222 18.36 23.20 9.72
CA LEU A 222 18.89 22.18 10.63
C LEU A 222 18.46 20.76 10.21
N ILE A 223 17.20 20.58 9.83
CA ILE A 223 16.67 19.31 9.32
C ILE A 223 17.45 18.86 8.08
N ASP A 224 17.65 19.78 7.13
CA ASP A 224 18.39 19.52 5.89
C ASP A 224 19.86 19.13 6.17
N ALA A 225 20.51 19.83 7.11
CA ALA A 225 21.88 19.55 7.51
C ALA A 225 22.04 18.17 8.19
N VAL A 226 21.12 17.81 9.10
CA VAL A 226 21.14 16.50 9.76
C VAL A 226 20.86 15.38 8.75
N GLY A 227 19.91 15.57 7.84
CA GLY A 227 19.62 14.61 6.78
C GLY A 227 20.83 14.36 5.88
N ALA A 228 21.53 15.42 5.46
CA ALA A 228 22.76 15.31 4.68
C ALA A 228 23.87 14.58 5.44
N PHE A 229 24.05 14.89 6.73
CA PHE A 229 25.03 14.21 7.58
C PHE A 229 24.75 12.70 7.69
N LEU A 230 23.50 12.30 7.93
CA LEU A 230 23.12 10.89 8.04
C LEU A 230 23.43 10.08 6.77
N LEU A 231 23.28 10.70 5.59
CA LEU A 231 23.54 10.05 4.31
C LEU A 231 25.04 9.99 3.95
N GLN A 232 25.84 10.93 4.45
CA GLN A 232 27.28 11.03 4.14
C GLN A 232 28.17 10.33 5.15
N ALA A 233 27.71 10.20 6.40
CA ALA A 233 28.49 9.58 7.46
C ALA A 233 28.76 8.10 7.14
N GLU A 234 30.01 7.68 7.34
CA GLU A 234 30.38 6.26 7.28
C GLU A 234 29.65 5.48 8.38
N GLN A 235 29.09 4.33 7.99
CA GLN A 235 28.31 3.48 8.89
C GLN A 235 29.05 2.16 9.10
N PRO A 236 29.11 1.66 10.34
CA PRO A 236 29.94 0.50 10.69
C PRO A 236 29.39 -0.81 10.12
N ASP A 237 28.11 -0.86 9.78
CA ASP A 237 27.44 -2.03 9.21
C ASP A 237 26.26 -1.65 8.30
N ASP A 238 25.74 -2.62 7.56
CA ASP A 238 24.64 -2.43 6.60
C ASP A 238 23.31 -2.10 7.27
N ARG A 239 23.08 -2.55 8.51
CA ARG A 239 21.84 -2.29 9.25
C ARG A 239 21.77 -0.83 9.69
N LEU A 240 22.85 -0.29 10.25
CA LEU A 240 22.93 1.13 10.59
C LEU A 240 22.91 2.01 9.34
N ARG A 241 23.53 1.57 8.23
CA ARG A 241 23.39 2.26 6.94
C ARG A 241 21.95 2.32 6.45
N PHE A 242 21.21 1.23 6.60
CA PHE A 242 19.78 1.21 6.29
C PHE A 242 18.98 2.14 7.21
N HIS A 243 19.14 2.05 8.52
CA HIS A 243 18.46 2.94 9.47
C HIS A 243 18.78 4.43 9.24
N ALA A 244 20.02 4.77 8.90
CA ALA A 244 20.41 6.15 8.57
C ALA A 244 19.66 6.68 7.35
N ARG A 245 19.47 5.85 6.32
CA ARG A 245 18.65 6.20 5.14
C ARG A 245 17.18 6.37 5.49
N VAL A 246 16.63 5.51 6.37
CA VAL A 246 15.25 5.62 6.86
C VAL A 246 15.06 6.91 7.67
N ALA A 247 16.00 7.25 8.55
CA ALA A 247 15.97 8.48 9.34
C ALA A 247 16.09 9.74 8.45
N ALA A 248 16.99 9.73 7.46
CA ALA A 248 17.08 10.82 6.49
C ALA A 248 15.79 11.00 5.69
N ALA A 249 15.13 9.91 5.29
CA ALA A 249 13.82 9.98 4.63
C ALA A 249 12.75 10.57 5.54
N ALA A 250 12.74 10.23 6.84
CA ALA A 250 11.82 10.81 7.82
C ALA A 250 12.00 12.33 7.95
N LEU A 251 13.25 12.81 7.93
CA LEU A 251 13.57 14.25 7.98
C LEU A 251 13.06 14.97 6.73
N VAL A 252 13.18 14.38 5.55
CA VAL A 252 12.62 14.95 4.30
C VAL A 252 11.10 15.05 4.37
N ILE A 253 10.42 14.05 4.92
CA ILE A 253 8.97 14.08 5.13
C ILE A 253 8.60 15.22 6.09
N ALA A 254 9.29 15.33 7.22
CA ALA A 254 9.07 16.41 8.19
C ALA A 254 9.32 17.80 7.56
N ARG A 255 10.34 17.91 6.69
CA ARG A 255 10.65 19.15 5.97
C ARG A 255 9.50 19.61 5.08
N ARG A 256 8.91 18.69 4.31
CA ARG A 256 7.73 18.99 3.47
C ARG A 256 6.49 19.31 4.30
N GLU A 257 6.30 18.63 5.43
CA GLU A 257 5.19 18.91 6.34
C GLU A 257 5.27 20.30 6.97
N LEU A 258 6.46 20.74 7.39
CA LEU A 258 6.68 22.11 7.87
C LEU A 258 6.36 23.17 6.81
N LEU A 259 6.58 22.86 5.53
CA LEU A 259 6.32 23.76 4.43
C LEU A 259 4.82 23.83 4.07
N LEU A 260 4.11 22.70 4.12
CA LEU A 260 2.77 22.55 3.55
C LEU A 260 1.65 22.36 4.57
N GLY A 261 1.98 22.03 5.81
CA GLY A 261 1.03 21.53 6.83
C GLY A 261 -0.17 22.45 7.05
N ASP A 262 0.06 23.75 7.24
CA ASP A 262 -1.02 24.72 7.48
C ASP A 262 -1.96 24.85 6.28
N ALA A 263 -1.41 24.91 5.07
CA ALA A 263 -2.18 25.01 3.83
C ALA A 263 -3.00 23.73 3.58
N HIS A 264 -2.38 22.56 3.76
CA HIS A 264 -3.04 21.26 3.62
C HIS A 264 -4.15 21.09 4.67
N LYS A 265 -3.91 21.49 5.92
CA LYS A 265 -4.92 21.46 6.99
C LYS A 265 -6.15 22.30 6.61
N ALA A 266 -5.94 23.55 6.20
CA ALA A 266 -7.03 24.44 5.80
C ALA A 266 -7.80 23.91 4.57
N ALA A 267 -7.09 23.33 3.60
CA ALA A 267 -7.70 22.70 2.43
C ALA A 267 -8.53 21.47 2.80
N HIS A 268 -8.00 20.59 3.66
CA HIS A 268 -8.67 19.38 4.11
C HIS A 268 -9.94 19.70 4.91
N GLU A 269 -9.88 20.63 5.87
CA GLU A 269 -11.07 21.08 6.61
C GLU A 269 -12.15 21.66 5.69
N LYS A 270 -11.75 22.36 4.62
CA LYS A 270 -12.69 22.87 3.62
C LYS A 270 -13.34 21.73 2.84
N ARG A 271 -12.60 20.68 2.47
CA ARG A 271 -13.15 19.50 1.79
C ARG A 271 -14.20 18.79 2.66
N LEU A 272 -13.88 18.59 3.94
CA LEU A 272 -14.81 17.96 4.91
C LEU A 272 -16.08 18.80 5.09
N ARG A 273 -15.95 20.12 5.33
CA ARG A 273 -17.11 21.03 5.45
C ARG A 273 -18.00 21.04 4.22
N ASN A 274 -17.43 20.94 3.02
CA ASN A 274 -18.22 20.88 1.78
C ASN A 274 -19.07 19.60 1.70
N LEU A 275 -18.67 18.52 2.37
CA LEU A 275 -19.38 17.25 2.44
C LEU A 275 -20.19 17.10 3.74
N ASP A 276 -20.38 18.19 4.49
CA ASP A 276 -21.10 18.19 5.76
C ASP A 276 -20.51 17.21 6.80
N CYS A 277 -19.18 16.99 6.73
CA CYS A 277 -18.42 16.13 7.64
C CYS A 277 -17.51 17.00 8.52
N GLU A 278 -17.36 16.64 9.80
CA GLU A 278 -16.45 17.35 10.72
C GLU A 278 -15.05 16.70 10.76
N SER A 279 -14.97 15.41 10.45
CA SER A 279 -13.75 14.61 10.48
C SER A 279 -13.67 13.56 9.36
N ASP A 280 -12.48 12.99 9.17
CA ASP A 280 -12.29 11.81 8.30
C ASP A 280 -13.12 10.60 8.79
N THR A 281 -13.32 10.46 10.11
CA THR A 281 -14.17 9.41 10.68
C THR A 281 -15.64 9.62 10.29
N ASP A 282 -16.14 10.85 10.27
CA ASP A 282 -17.51 11.15 9.83
C ASP A 282 -17.67 10.88 8.33
N LEU A 283 -16.69 11.29 7.52
CA LEU A 283 -16.70 11.02 6.08
C LEU A 283 -16.63 9.52 5.79
N ALA A 284 -15.78 8.78 6.51
CA ALA A 284 -15.69 7.32 6.42
C ALA A 284 -17.04 6.66 6.77
N LYS A 285 -17.67 7.07 7.87
CA LYS A 285 -19.01 6.60 8.25
C LYS A 285 -20.06 6.91 7.19
N ALA A 286 -20.08 8.14 6.66
CA ALA A 286 -21.02 8.57 5.64
C ALA A 286 -20.85 7.79 4.33
N ILE A 287 -19.62 7.45 3.96
CA ILE A 287 -19.32 6.52 2.87
C ILE A 287 -19.90 5.15 3.19
N ARG A 288 -19.56 4.56 4.35
CA ARG A 288 -20.02 3.21 4.74
C ARG A 288 -21.54 3.07 4.72
N GLU A 289 -22.25 4.06 5.25
CA GLU A 289 -23.72 4.08 5.37
C GLU A 289 -24.42 4.52 4.07
N GLY A 290 -23.68 4.96 3.05
CA GLY A 290 -24.23 5.42 1.77
C GLY A 290 -24.96 6.76 1.84
N THR A 291 -24.80 7.55 2.90
CA THR A 291 -25.52 8.81 3.09
C THR A 291 -25.08 9.90 2.09
N LEU A 292 -23.88 9.75 1.51
CA LEU A 292 -23.33 10.64 0.47
C LEU A 292 -23.38 10.06 -0.95
N ASP A 293 -24.14 8.98 -1.20
CA ASP A 293 -24.17 8.32 -2.51
C ASP A 293 -24.61 9.22 -3.66
N SER A 294 -25.54 10.16 -3.39
CA SER A 294 -25.98 11.16 -4.38
C SER A 294 -24.89 12.17 -4.77
N ARG A 295 -23.78 12.23 -4.02
CA ARG A 295 -22.66 13.16 -4.19
C ARG A 295 -21.31 12.43 -4.29
N MET A 296 -21.31 11.18 -4.76
CA MET A 296 -20.12 10.32 -4.77
C MET A 296 -18.94 10.90 -5.57
N ASP A 297 -19.20 11.71 -6.59
CA ASP A 297 -18.15 12.43 -7.33
C ASP A 297 -17.42 13.46 -6.46
N GLU A 298 -18.14 14.15 -5.57
CA GLU A 298 -17.57 15.11 -4.61
C GLU A 298 -16.78 14.38 -3.53
N VAL A 299 -17.32 13.27 -3.01
CA VAL A 299 -16.63 12.39 -2.07
C VAL A 299 -15.31 11.88 -2.66
N THR A 300 -15.37 11.31 -3.87
CA THR A 300 -14.19 10.78 -4.56
C THR A 300 -13.13 11.85 -4.75
N ARG A 301 -13.53 13.07 -5.15
CA ARG A 301 -12.61 14.19 -5.28
C ARG A 301 -11.98 14.59 -3.94
N ALA A 302 -12.77 14.70 -2.88
CA ALA A 302 -12.27 15.07 -1.56
C ALA A 302 -11.28 14.05 -1.00
N VAL A 303 -11.57 12.75 -1.15
CA VAL A 303 -10.68 11.66 -0.73
C VAL A 303 -9.41 11.66 -1.57
N ARG A 304 -9.52 11.76 -2.90
CA ARG A 304 -8.37 11.83 -3.82
C ARG A 304 -7.45 12.99 -3.48
N ASP A 305 -7.99 14.20 -3.37
CA ASP A 305 -7.20 15.39 -3.09
C ASP A 305 -6.51 15.32 -1.72
N SER A 306 -7.17 14.72 -0.71
CA SER A 306 -6.56 14.51 0.61
C SER A 306 -5.45 13.46 0.57
N VAL A 307 -5.57 12.41 -0.25
CA VAL A 307 -4.49 11.44 -0.48
C VAL A 307 -3.33 12.08 -1.24
N VAL A 308 -3.60 12.94 -2.23
CA VAL A 308 -2.56 13.70 -2.94
C VAL A 308 -1.80 14.61 -1.97
N ASP A 309 -2.48 15.34 -1.10
CA ASP A 309 -1.82 16.21 -0.10
C ASP A 309 -0.92 15.40 0.84
N LYS A 310 -1.39 14.22 1.29
CA LYS A 310 -0.58 13.29 2.12
C LYS A 310 0.65 12.81 1.36
N LEU A 311 0.51 12.42 0.10
CA LEU A 311 1.62 11.92 -0.72
C LEU A 311 2.61 13.02 -1.11
N THR A 312 2.15 14.23 -1.38
CA THR A 312 3.04 15.38 -1.64
C THR A 312 4.02 15.59 -0.47
N VAL A 313 3.60 15.30 0.76
CA VAL A 313 4.46 15.33 1.95
C VAL A 313 5.27 14.03 2.09
N ALA A 314 4.61 12.87 2.05
CA ALA A 314 5.26 11.59 2.36
C ALA A 314 6.22 11.13 1.25
N ASN A 315 5.75 11.11 0.00
CA ASN A 315 6.49 10.60 -1.16
C ASN A 315 5.82 11.09 -2.48
N PRO A 316 6.13 12.31 -2.97
CA PRO A 316 5.46 12.88 -4.15
C PRO A 316 5.68 12.05 -5.43
N ARG A 317 6.78 11.29 -5.50
CA ARG A 317 7.08 10.39 -6.63
C ARG A 317 6.16 9.17 -6.69
N HIS A 318 5.45 8.82 -5.60
CA HIS A 318 4.51 7.70 -5.63
C HIS A 318 3.23 8.00 -6.42
N LEU A 319 2.94 9.29 -6.66
CA LEU A 319 1.81 9.74 -7.48
C LEU A 319 1.97 9.40 -8.96
N SER A 320 3.21 9.21 -9.43
CA SER A 320 3.51 8.78 -10.80
C SER A 320 3.53 7.25 -10.94
N LEU A 321 3.47 6.75 -12.17
CA LEU A 321 3.60 5.31 -12.42
C LEU A 321 5.00 4.80 -12.05
N PRO A 322 5.11 3.55 -11.54
CA PRO A 322 6.39 2.86 -11.43
C PRO A 322 7.13 2.85 -12.78
N GLY A 323 8.39 3.31 -12.78
CA GLY A 323 9.24 3.34 -13.97
C GLY A 323 9.08 4.56 -14.89
N ALA A 324 8.31 5.58 -14.47
CA ALA A 324 8.27 6.91 -15.10
C ALA A 324 9.38 7.84 -14.59
#